data_AF-A0A7M4ATK2-F1
#
_entry.id   AF-A0A7M4ATK2-F1
#
_cell.length_a   1.000
_cell.length_b   1.000
_cell.length_c   1.000
_cell.angle_alpha   90.00
_cell.angle_beta   90.00
_cell.angle_gamma   90.00
#
_symmetry.space_group_name_H-M   'P 1'
#
loop_
_entity.id
_entity.type
_entity.pdbx_description
1 polymer ?
#
loop_
_entity_poly.entity_id
_entity_poly.type
_entity_poly.pdbx_seq_one_letter_code
_entity_poly.pdbx_strand_id
1 'polypeptide(L)'
;MAKKKGGFGRFLGAITGTPYERLLKQIDKLVDQYDEDEEELANQLESMVDQAGDAYEQESIDEEEHDLIIEAIEEADPEGRVFGKLGGDEDA
;
A
#
# COMPACT_ATOMS: atom_id res chain seq x y z
N MET A 1 7.39 9.98 -22.88
CA MET A 1 8.38 9.73 -21.80
C MET A 1 8.15 8.30 -21.34
N ALA A 2 9.17 7.44 -21.42
CA ALA A 2 9.04 6.07 -20.91
C ALA A 2 9.11 6.15 -19.38
N LYS A 3 7.95 6.21 -18.72
CA LYS A 3 7.83 6.01 -17.27
C LYS A 3 8.23 4.56 -17.04
N LYS A 4 9.50 4.32 -16.70
CA LYS A 4 9.97 3.00 -16.30
C LYS A 4 9.41 2.76 -14.90
N LYS A 5 8.14 2.35 -14.84
CA LYS A 5 7.42 1.90 -13.64
C LYS A 5 8.10 0.59 -13.24
N GLY A 6 9.16 0.69 -12.44
CA GLY A 6 9.79 -0.48 -11.84
C GLY A 6 8.81 -1.00 -10.81
N GLY A 7 8.16 -2.13 -11.11
CA GLY A 7 7.21 -2.77 -10.21
C GLY A 7 7.78 -2.88 -8.80
N PHE A 8 6.89 -2.70 -7.84
CA PHE A 8 7.11 -2.68 -6.38
C PHE A 8 7.62 -4.02 -5.81
N GLY A 9 8.17 -4.90 -6.64
CA GLY A 9 8.54 -6.28 -6.32
C GLY A 9 9.76 -6.46 -5.42
N ARG A 10 10.16 -5.43 -4.66
CA ARG A 10 11.21 -5.55 -3.63
C ARG A 10 10.71 -6.08 -2.28
N PHE A 11 9.39 -6.10 -2.06
CA PHE A 11 8.81 -6.55 -0.79
C PHE A 11 8.40 -8.03 -0.77
N LEU A 12 8.63 -8.81 -1.85
CA LEU A 12 8.40 -10.26 -1.89
C LEU A 12 9.49 -11.09 -1.17
N GLY A 13 9.83 -10.71 0.05
CA GLY A 13 10.73 -11.46 0.93
C GLY A 13 9.97 -12.26 1.97
N ALA A 14 9.74 -13.55 1.68
CA ALA A 14 9.02 -14.56 2.48
C ALA A 14 7.48 -14.40 2.51
N ILE A 15 6.77 -15.41 2.00
CA ILE A 15 5.32 -15.55 2.15
C ILE A 15 5.11 -16.38 3.43
N THR A 16 5.24 -15.75 4.60
CA THR A 16 4.78 -16.34 5.85
C THR A 16 3.24 -16.39 5.89
N GLY A 17 2.59 -15.55 5.09
CA GLY A 17 1.15 -15.49 4.88
C GLY A 17 0.43 -14.66 5.94
N THR A 18 1.12 -13.75 6.63
CA THR A 18 0.53 -12.83 7.61
C THR A 18 -0.46 -11.86 6.95
N PRO A 19 -1.38 -11.25 7.72
CA PRO A 19 -2.28 -10.21 7.21
C PRO A 19 -1.51 -9.06 6.52
N TYR A 20 -0.42 -8.60 7.13
CA TYR A 20 0.51 -7.61 6.57
C TYR A 20 1.01 -7.97 5.17
N GLU A 21 1.62 -9.15 5.02
CA GLU A 21 2.16 -9.59 3.72
C GLU A 21 1.07 -9.76 2.65
N ARG A 22 -0.15 -10.14 3.05
CA ARG A 22 -1.28 -10.29 2.12
C ARG A 22 -1.71 -8.94 1.55
N LEU A 23 -1.77 -7.91 2.38
CA LEU A 23 -2.12 -6.55 1.96
C LEU A 23 -1.05 -5.99 1.00
N LEU A 24 0.24 -6.13 1.32
CA LEU A 24 1.33 -5.75 0.41
C LEU A 24 1.25 -6.47 -0.94
N LYS A 25 0.96 -7.77 -0.92
CA LYS A 25 0.79 -8.54 -2.15
C LYS A 25 -0.44 -8.11 -2.96
N GLN A 26 -1.47 -7.62 -2.31
CA GLN A 26 -2.66 -7.10 -3.00
C GLN A 26 -2.34 -5.77 -3.69
N ILE A 27 -1.59 -4.88 -3.05
CA ILE A 27 -1.08 -3.65 -3.66
C ILE A 27 -0.26 -3.97 -4.92
N ASP A 28 0.72 -4.87 -4.82
CA ASP A 28 1.56 -5.29 -5.95
C ASP A 28 0.73 -5.81 -7.14
N LYS A 29 -0.29 -6.64 -6.87
CA LYS A 29 -1.22 -7.12 -7.90
C LYS A 29 -2.06 -6.02 -8.53
N LEU A 30 -2.52 -5.04 -7.76
CA LEU A 30 -3.30 -3.92 -8.28
C LEU A 30 -2.45 -3.08 -9.23
N VAL A 31 -1.20 -2.80 -8.85
CA VAL A 31 -0.23 -2.07 -9.69
C VAL A 31 0.01 -2.79 -11.02
N ASP A 32 0.18 -4.12 -10.99
CA ASP A 32 0.35 -4.94 -12.20
C ASP A 32 -0.94 -5.01 -13.04
N GLN A 33 -2.10 -5.06 -12.39
CA GLN A 33 -3.39 -5.22 -13.07
C GLN A 33 -3.86 -3.93 -13.75
N TYR A 34 -3.55 -2.77 -13.18
CA TYR A 34 -3.99 -1.45 -13.62
C TYR A 34 -2.80 -0.57 -14.05
N ASP A 35 -1.74 -1.17 -14.59
CA ASP A 35 -0.53 -0.47 -15.01
C ASP A 35 -0.79 0.60 -16.09
N GLU A 36 -1.76 0.35 -16.97
CA GLU A 36 -2.24 1.23 -18.04
C GLU A 36 -3.45 2.11 -17.65
N ASP A 37 -4.09 1.88 -16.49
CA ASP A 37 -5.28 2.59 -16.00
C ASP A 37 -4.98 3.30 -14.67
N GLU A 38 -4.29 4.45 -14.75
CA GLU A 38 -3.84 5.19 -13.57
C GLU A 38 -5.02 5.69 -12.70
N GLU A 39 -6.19 5.98 -13.28
CA GLU A 39 -7.38 6.43 -12.53
C GLU A 39 -7.97 5.29 -11.70
N GLU A 40 -8.17 4.12 -12.32
CA GLU A 40 -8.66 2.96 -11.59
C GLU A 40 -7.65 2.47 -10.55
N LEU A 41 -6.35 2.51 -10.85
CA LEU A 41 -5.31 2.19 -9.87
C LEU A 41 -5.40 3.08 -8.63
N ALA A 42 -5.54 4.40 -8.81
CA ALA A 42 -5.68 5.34 -7.69
C ALA A 42 -6.91 5.02 -6.82
N ASN A 43 -8.07 4.74 -7.44
CA ASN A 43 -9.28 4.38 -6.70
C ASN A 43 -9.10 3.07 -5.90
N GLN A 44 -8.45 2.07 -6.49
CA GLN A 44 -8.21 0.79 -5.80
C GLN A 44 -7.21 0.93 -4.66
N LEU A 45 -6.17 1.74 -4.83
CA LEU A 45 -5.19 2.04 -3.78
C LEU A 45 -5.80 2.82 -2.62
N GLU A 46 -6.74 3.74 -2.88
CA GLU A 46 -7.52 4.40 -1.83
C GLU A 46 -8.32 3.40 -1.00
N SER A 47 -8.97 2.41 -1.65
CA SER A 47 -9.65 1.33 -0.94
C SER A 47 -8.70 0.42 -0.15
N MET A 48 -7.42 0.36 -0.50
CA MET A 48 -6.41 -0.36 0.29
C MET A 48 -6.04 0.37 1.58
N VAL A 49 -6.14 1.71 1.60
CA VAL A 49 -5.93 2.51 2.83
C VAL A 49 -7.00 2.17 3.85
N ASP A 50 -8.27 2.14 3.43
CA ASP A 50 -9.38 1.75 4.30
C ASP A 50 -9.18 0.33 4.86
N GLN A 51 -8.76 -0.62 4.02
CA GLN A 51 -8.49 -1.99 4.43
C GLN A 51 -7.31 -2.10 5.42
N ALA A 52 -6.28 -1.26 5.29
CA ALA A 52 -5.17 -1.20 6.24
C ALA A 52 -5.66 -0.68 7.61
N GLY A 53 -6.49 0.36 7.61
CA GLY A 53 -7.14 0.88 8.82
C GLY A 53 -7.99 -0.17 9.52
N ASP A 54 -8.88 -0.83 8.78
CA ASP A 54 -9.71 -1.93 9.30
C ASP A 54 -8.86 -3.08 9.86
N ALA A 55 -7.74 -3.42 9.21
CA ALA A 55 -6.84 -4.48 9.66
C ALA A 55 -6.16 -4.13 10.98
N TYR A 56 -5.76 -2.87 11.16
CA TYR A 56 -5.21 -2.34 12.41
C TYR A 56 -6.28 -2.33 13.53
N GLU A 57 -7.49 -1.84 13.25
CA GLU A 57 -8.60 -1.82 14.22
C GLU A 57 -8.97 -3.24 14.72
N GLN A 58 -8.79 -4.24 13.86
CA GLN A 58 -9.01 -5.65 14.19
C GLN A 58 -7.82 -6.31 14.90
N GLU A 59 -6.77 -5.55 15.24
CA GLU A 59 -5.52 -6.03 15.84
C GLU A 59 -4.85 -7.15 15.00
N SER A 60 -5.08 -7.15 13.69
CA SER A 60 -4.55 -8.16 12.77
C SER A 60 -3.18 -7.79 12.21
N ILE A 61 -2.85 -6.50 12.28
CA ILE A 61 -1.54 -5.91 12.04
C ILE A 61 -1.25 -4.92 13.18
N ASP A 62 0.03 -4.69 13.46
CA ASP A 62 0.41 -3.64 14.41
C ASP A 62 0.54 -2.26 13.73
N GLU A 63 0.88 -1.26 14.53
CA GLU A 63 1.04 0.14 14.11
C GLU A 63 2.15 0.30 13.06
N GLU A 64 3.29 -0.39 13.25
CA GLU A 64 4.42 -0.33 12.34
C GLU A 64 4.06 -0.98 10.99
N GLU A 65 3.39 -2.13 11.03
CA GLU A 65 2.89 -2.81 9.84
C GLU A 65 1.85 -1.97 9.07
N HIS A 66 0.94 -1.29 9.77
CA HIS A 66 -0.01 -0.36 9.16
C HIS A 66 0.73 0.73 8.38
N ASP A 67 1.68 1.42 9.03
CA ASP A 67 2.38 2.54 8.41
C ASP A 67 3.23 2.11 7.22
N LEU A 68 3.86 0.93 7.29
CA LEU A 68 4.58 0.34 6.16
C LEU A 68 3.64 0.01 4.98
N ILE A 69 2.40 -0.41 5.23
CA ILE A 69 1.39 -0.60 4.17
C ILE A 69 1.02 0.74 3.56
N ILE A 70 0.76 1.76 4.37
CA ILE A 70 0.45 3.11 3.89
C ILE A 70 1.58 3.63 3.00
N GLU A 71 2.84 3.49 3.40
CA GLU A 71 3.99 3.88 2.59
C GLU A 71 4.05 3.16 1.24
N ALA A 72 3.75 1.86 1.22
CA ALA A 72 3.69 1.09 -0.01
C ALA A 72 2.57 1.58 -0.95
N ILE A 73 1.43 1.98 -0.40
CA ILE A 73 0.33 2.58 -1.16
C ILE A 73 0.76 3.93 -1.74
N GLU A 74 1.35 4.81 -0.93
CA GLU A 74 1.79 6.15 -1.34
C GLU A 74 2.81 6.11 -2.48
N GLU A 75 3.80 5.22 -2.42
CA GLU A 75 4.81 5.09 -3.48
C GLU A 75 4.22 4.43 -4.74
N ALA A 76 3.18 3.60 -4.61
CA ALA A 76 2.46 3.00 -5.74
C ALA A 76 1.43 3.94 -6.39
N ASP A 77 0.94 4.95 -5.66
CA ASP A 77 -0.13 5.84 -6.09
C ASP A 77 0.31 6.72 -7.28
N PRO A 78 -0.32 6.61 -8.46
CA PRO A 78 0.04 7.42 -9.62
C PRO A 78 -0.23 8.92 -9.43
N GLU A 79 -1.11 9.29 -8.50
CA GLU A 79 -1.42 10.67 -8.13
C GLU A 79 -0.46 11.25 -7.08
N GLY A 80 0.35 10.39 -6.44
CA GLY A 80 1.30 10.80 -5.38
C GLY A 80 0.62 11.37 -4.15
N ARG A 81 -0.54 10.81 -3.78
CA ARG A 81 -1.27 11.17 -2.56
C ARG A 81 -0.52 10.69 -1.31
N VAL A 82 -0.84 11.32 -0.19
CA VAL A 82 -0.28 11.01 1.14
C VAL A 82 -1.46 10.71 2.06
N PHE A 83 -1.33 9.67 2.87
CA PHE A 83 -2.37 9.19 3.77
C PHE A 83 -1.91 9.25 5.23
N GLY A 84 -2.87 9.20 6.16
CA GLY A 84 -2.56 9.29 7.59
C GLY A 84 -1.83 8.05 8.08
N LYS A 85 -0.69 8.26 8.75
CA LYS A 85 0.08 7.24 9.47
C LYS A 85 -0.21 7.33 10.97
N LEU A 86 0.00 6.24 11.68
CA LEU A 86 -0.29 6.12 13.12
C LEU A 86 0.92 6.51 13.98
N GLY A 87 2.13 6.11 13.55
CA GLY A 87 3.40 6.37 14.22
C GLY A 87 4.18 7.56 13.68
N GLY A 88 3.67 8.24 12.64
CA GLY A 88 4.32 9.37 11.98
C GLY A 88 3.44 10.64 11.94
N ASP A 89 3.88 11.63 12.72
CA ASP A 89 3.49 13.05 12.81
C ASP A 89 2.26 13.36 13.70
N GLU A 90 2.38 13.53 15.03
CA GLU A 90 3.28 14.39 15.81
C GLU A 90 4.46 15.10 15.11
N ASP A 91 4.17 15.99 14.15
CA ASP A 91 5.08 17.07 13.78
C ASP A 91 4.36 18.43 13.92
N ALA A 92 4.69 19.10 15.04
CA ALA A 92 4.59 20.55 15.38
C ALA A 92 3.24 21.26 15.49
#